data_AF-A0AA91JWN4-F1
#
_entry.id   AF-A0AA91JWN4-F1
#
_cell.length_a   1.000
_cell.length_b   1.000
_cell.length_c   1.000
_cell.angle_alpha   90.00
_cell.angle_beta   90.00
_cell.angle_gamma   90.00
#
_symmetry.space_group_name_H-M   'P 1'
#
loop_
_entity.id
_entity.type
_entity.pdbx_description
1 polymer ?
#
loop_
_entity_poly.entity_id
_entity_poly.type
_entity_poly.pdbx_seq_one_letter_code
_entity_poly.pdbx_strand_id
1 'polypeptide(L)'
;MKQKVTKRRRGVVLTSIGVKRLQSAILSVEIAEYKGEHLSLEEISSRIHVSTRTLSKLWSLSESVDQKTVKLCFSAFNLELHSEDYTIVNEANETETSELSSLSSYTQEDSSQVSEFTSFVEEHHEQTEQIENLWSYPDGPVALDSPFYIERPPLEKKVYHEVQHSGCVIRIRAPKQMGKSSLVLRLLAFAHKQGYHTVNLNCYQFESECLTDLNKLLRRFCWRIATQLGIDPNLKEKWDEEIGYNLSSSFYLENYLLNQCQSPVVLVLNEVDHFFEYPHICHEFFTLLRSWCEEARHNPNWQKLRLVMVYSTEEYISLNINRSPFNIGLPIRLPEFTRPQVEDLARRYGLKGSLLKDVDQLMSLLRGHPALIQISLYYLCSQEMTLQELIEDAIANGGIYCYHLWRLFVKLQENPRLAQTYATVLEAKQGISLNPIEAYKLESLGLIRFEGERVLPRCELYRAYFAKQLSTIV
;
A
#
# COMPACT_ATOMS: atom_id res chain seq x y z
N MET A 1 -27.55 53.40 -2.04
CA MET A 1 -27.89 51.99 -1.74
C MET A 1 -26.61 51.16 -1.83
N LYS A 2 -26.01 50.79 -0.68
CA LYS A 2 -24.85 49.89 -0.65
C LYS A 2 -25.37 48.44 -0.72
N GLN A 3 -25.03 47.72 -1.79
CA GLN A 3 -25.28 46.29 -1.91
C GLN A 3 -24.40 45.54 -0.89
N LYS A 4 -25.04 44.78 0.00
CA LYS A 4 -24.38 43.81 0.89
C LYS A 4 -23.80 42.69 0.02
N VAL A 5 -22.48 42.60 -0.04
CA VAL A 5 -21.79 41.41 -0.56
C VAL A 5 -21.97 40.28 0.45
N THR A 6 -22.63 39.21 0.01
CA THR A 6 -22.88 37.98 0.74
C THR A 6 -21.58 37.21 0.95
N LYS A 7 -21.09 37.14 2.21
CA LYS A 7 -20.05 36.19 2.64
C LYS A 7 -20.44 34.75 2.25
N ARG A 8 -19.62 34.09 1.42
CA ARG A 8 -19.62 32.64 1.10
C ARG A 8 -18.15 32.18 1.20
N ARG A 9 -17.76 31.02 1.75
CA ARG A 9 -18.40 29.69 1.89
C ARG A 9 -17.99 29.04 3.22
N ARG A 10 -18.87 28.17 3.75
CA ARG A 10 -18.59 27.28 4.90
C ARG A 10 -17.82 26.07 4.38
N GLY A 11 -16.66 25.79 4.96
CA GLY A 11 -15.91 24.59 4.61
C GLY A 11 -16.55 23.33 5.21
N VAL A 12 -16.30 22.20 4.56
CA VAL A 12 -16.77 20.87 4.98
C VAL A 12 -15.58 19.93 5.16
N VAL A 13 -15.75 18.96 6.06
CA VAL A 13 -14.79 17.88 6.33
C VAL A 13 -15.50 16.56 6.09
N LEU A 14 -14.81 15.57 5.52
CA LEU A 14 -15.41 14.25 5.30
C LEU A 14 -15.65 13.53 6.63
N THR A 15 -16.80 12.88 6.75
CA THR A 15 -17.08 11.97 7.87
C THR A 15 -16.39 10.63 7.65
N SER A 16 -16.30 9.80 8.69
CA SER A 16 -15.82 8.42 8.56
C SER A 16 -16.62 7.60 7.53
N ILE A 17 -17.92 7.86 7.40
CA ILE A 17 -18.80 7.21 6.41
C ILE A 17 -18.45 7.65 4.99
N GLY A 18 -18.34 8.96 4.75
CA GLY A 18 -17.98 9.51 3.45
C GLY A 18 -16.60 9.06 2.99
N VAL A 19 -15.65 9.04 3.93
CA VAL A 19 -14.30 8.51 3.73
C VAL A 19 -14.32 7.05 3.26
N LYS A 20 -15.04 6.16 3.95
CA LYS A 20 -15.13 4.74 3.57
C LYS A 20 -15.75 4.54 2.18
N ARG A 21 -16.81 5.30 1.86
CA ARG A 21 -17.46 5.21 0.55
C ARG A 21 -16.51 5.62 -0.56
N LEU A 22 -15.80 6.74 -0.39
CA LEU A 22 -14.83 7.21 -1.38
C LEU A 22 -13.68 6.20 -1.55
N GLN A 23 -13.17 5.62 -0.45
CA GLN A 23 -12.12 4.61 -0.50
C GLN A 23 -12.55 3.35 -1.26
N SER A 24 -13.76 2.85 -0.97
CA SER A 24 -14.31 1.68 -1.66
C SER A 24 -14.46 1.92 -3.16
N ALA A 25 -14.85 3.13 -3.55
CA ALA A 25 -14.98 3.50 -4.96
C ALA A 25 -13.62 3.67 -5.65
N ILE A 26 -12.62 4.26 -4.97
CA ILE A 26 -11.24 4.29 -5.46
C ILE A 26 -10.73 2.87 -5.68
N LEU A 27 -10.88 1.99 -4.69
CA LEU A 27 -10.45 0.59 -4.77
C LEU A 27 -11.17 -0.16 -5.91
N SER A 28 -12.45 0.13 -6.13
CA SER A 28 -13.22 -0.46 -7.22
C SER A 28 -12.68 -0.03 -8.59
N VAL A 29 -12.28 1.23 -8.73
CA VAL A 29 -11.63 1.75 -9.95
C VAL A 29 -10.24 1.15 -10.13
N GLU A 30 -9.45 1.03 -9.07
CA GLU A 30 -8.13 0.36 -9.10
C GLU A 30 -8.24 -1.08 -9.62
N ILE A 31 -9.23 -1.83 -9.14
CA ILE A 31 -9.48 -3.21 -9.58
C ILE A 31 -9.95 -3.26 -11.04
N ALA A 32 -10.90 -2.40 -11.42
CA ALA A 32 -11.55 -2.46 -12.73
C ALA A 32 -10.70 -1.88 -13.86
N GLU A 33 -10.05 -0.74 -13.63
CA GLU A 33 -9.33 0.02 -14.66
C GLU A 33 -7.81 -0.19 -14.59
N TYR A 34 -7.26 -0.45 -13.40
CA TYR A 34 -5.81 -0.54 -13.15
C TYR A 34 -5.34 -1.96 -12.80
N LYS A 35 -6.16 -2.99 -13.10
CA LYS A 35 -5.83 -4.41 -12.84
C LYS A 35 -5.48 -4.74 -11.37
N GLY A 36 -5.92 -3.89 -10.44
CA GLY A 36 -5.61 -3.97 -9.02
C GLY A 36 -4.34 -3.24 -8.60
N GLU A 37 -3.75 -2.41 -9.47
CA GLU A 37 -2.71 -1.45 -9.09
C GLU A 37 -3.34 -0.19 -8.48
N HIS A 38 -2.65 0.43 -7.53
CA HIS A 38 -3.15 1.60 -6.80
C HIS A 38 -3.06 2.86 -7.64
N LEU A 39 -4.04 3.75 -7.50
CA LEU A 39 -4.02 5.07 -8.11
C LEU A 39 -3.05 5.99 -7.34
N SER A 40 -2.14 6.63 -8.05
CA SER A 40 -1.27 7.67 -7.53
C SER A 40 -2.05 8.94 -7.14
N LEU A 41 -1.42 9.79 -6.33
CA LEU A 41 -2.01 11.05 -5.91
C LEU A 41 -2.25 11.99 -7.11
N GLU A 42 -1.36 11.92 -8.10
CA GLU A 42 -1.42 12.66 -9.35
C GLU A 42 -2.52 12.15 -10.28
N GLU A 43 -2.72 10.82 -10.38
CA GLU A 43 -3.83 10.24 -11.14
C GLU A 43 -5.18 10.58 -10.50
N ILE A 44 -5.27 10.55 -9.17
CA ILE A 44 -6.48 10.97 -8.45
C ILE A 44 -6.71 12.48 -8.66
N SER A 45 -5.66 13.31 -8.58
CA SER A 45 -5.70 14.75 -8.86
C SER A 45 -6.21 15.05 -10.27
N SER A 46 -5.67 14.33 -11.26
CA SER A 46 -6.05 14.44 -12.66
C SER A 46 -7.51 14.02 -12.89
N ARG A 47 -7.94 12.90 -12.30
CA ARG A 47 -9.30 12.37 -12.46
C ARG A 47 -10.37 13.29 -11.86
N ILE A 48 -10.07 13.94 -10.72
CA ILE A 48 -11.02 14.82 -10.05
C ILE A 48 -10.93 16.28 -10.59
N HIS A 49 -9.86 16.60 -11.32
CA HIS A 49 -9.53 17.95 -11.77
C HIS A 49 -9.36 18.96 -10.61
N VAL A 50 -8.65 18.56 -9.57
CA VAL A 50 -8.27 19.43 -8.43
C VAL A 50 -6.81 19.27 -8.10
N SER A 51 -6.17 20.34 -7.64
CA SER A 51 -4.75 20.30 -7.26
C SER A 51 -4.46 19.25 -6.20
N THR A 52 -3.28 18.64 -6.26
CA THR A 52 -2.74 17.73 -5.23
C THR A 52 -2.85 18.35 -3.83
N ARG A 53 -2.59 19.65 -3.69
CA ARG A 53 -2.77 20.41 -2.44
C ARG A 53 -4.21 20.39 -1.94
N THR A 54 -5.21 20.54 -2.81
CA THR A 54 -6.63 20.47 -2.42
C THR A 54 -7.03 19.06 -2.00
N LEU A 55 -6.46 18.04 -2.65
CA LEU A 55 -6.65 16.65 -2.27
C LEU A 55 -6.00 16.31 -0.93
N SER A 56 -4.78 16.78 -0.67
CA SER A 56 -4.14 16.65 0.63
C SER A 56 -5.00 17.29 1.72
N LYS A 57 -5.61 18.46 1.47
CA LYS A 57 -6.57 19.08 2.41
C LYS A 57 -7.78 18.19 2.67
N LEU A 58 -8.43 17.68 1.62
CA LEU A 58 -9.58 16.78 1.71
C LEU A 58 -9.27 15.54 2.56
N TRP A 59 -8.11 14.94 2.38
CA TRP A 59 -7.70 13.73 3.11
C TRP A 59 -7.07 14.00 4.47
N SER A 60 -6.59 15.23 4.73
CA SER A 60 -6.06 15.63 6.03
C SER A 60 -7.13 15.62 7.12
N LEU A 61 -8.41 15.72 6.76
CA LEU A 61 -9.58 15.78 7.65
C LEU A 61 -9.55 16.88 8.74
N SER A 62 -8.46 17.66 8.83
CA SER A 62 -8.29 18.78 9.76
C SER A 62 -8.50 20.14 9.09
N GLU A 63 -8.38 20.21 7.75
CA GLU A 63 -8.65 21.41 6.99
C GLU A 63 -9.96 21.30 6.23
N SER A 64 -10.79 22.34 6.35
CA SER A 64 -12.07 22.38 5.65
C SER A 64 -11.88 22.68 4.16
N VAL A 65 -12.61 21.96 3.31
CA VAL A 65 -12.62 22.15 1.85
C VAL A 65 -14.00 22.59 1.38
N ASP A 66 -14.10 23.18 0.19
CA ASP A 66 -15.40 23.55 -0.37
C ASP A 66 -16.26 22.30 -0.61
N GLN A 67 -17.55 22.36 -0.26
CA GLN A 67 -18.52 21.31 -0.56
C GLN A 67 -18.56 20.96 -2.05
N LYS A 68 -18.28 21.92 -2.94
CA LYS A 68 -18.13 21.65 -4.38
C LYS A 68 -16.98 20.70 -4.68
N THR A 69 -15.85 20.84 -4.00
CA THR A 69 -14.69 19.96 -4.14
C THR A 69 -15.03 18.56 -3.68
N VAL A 70 -15.69 18.43 -2.53
CA VAL A 70 -16.14 17.13 -2.02
C VAL A 70 -17.09 16.45 -3.02
N LYS A 71 -18.03 17.23 -3.58
CA LYS A 71 -18.95 16.72 -4.60
C LYS A 71 -18.22 16.26 -5.87
N LEU A 72 -17.23 17.04 -6.34
CA LEU A 72 -16.40 16.67 -7.48
C LEU A 72 -15.64 15.35 -7.22
N CYS A 73 -15.07 15.20 -6.03
CA CYS A 73 -14.38 13.97 -5.62
C CYS A 73 -15.31 12.76 -5.68
N PHE A 74 -16.50 12.85 -5.10
CA PHE A 74 -17.46 11.74 -5.14
C PHE A 74 -17.90 11.43 -6.57
N SER A 75 -18.20 12.45 -7.37
CA SER A 75 -18.62 12.25 -8.76
C SER A 75 -17.53 11.64 -9.66
N ALA A 76 -16.26 11.93 -9.42
CA ALA A 76 -15.13 11.38 -10.18
C ALA A 76 -14.97 9.85 -10.02
N PHE A 77 -15.54 9.30 -8.95
CA PHE A 77 -15.60 7.87 -8.67
C PHE A 77 -17.03 7.31 -8.76
N ASN A 78 -17.91 7.97 -9.52
CA ASN A 78 -19.30 7.55 -9.74
C ASN A 78 -20.12 7.40 -8.44
N LEU A 79 -19.83 8.21 -7.42
CA LEU A 79 -20.59 8.27 -6.18
C LEU A 79 -21.48 9.52 -6.11
N GLU A 80 -22.67 9.36 -5.54
CA GLU A 80 -23.50 10.48 -5.10
C GLU A 80 -23.10 10.91 -3.67
N LEU A 81 -22.90 12.23 -3.51
CA LEU A 81 -22.63 12.83 -2.21
C LEU A 81 -23.92 12.96 -1.39
N HIS A 82 -23.92 12.37 -0.19
CA HIS A 82 -25.00 12.43 0.78
C HIS A 82 -24.61 13.28 2.00
N SER A 83 -25.61 13.71 2.79
CA SER A 83 -25.39 14.52 3.99
C SER A 83 -24.63 13.79 5.10
N GLU A 84 -24.61 12.45 5.05
CA GLU A 84 -23.87 11.61 5.99
C GLU A 84 -22.37 11.57 5.68
N ASP A 85 -21.95 12.00 4.49
CA ASP A 85 -20.56 11.91 4.02
C ASP A 85 -19.67 13.06 4.48
N TYR A 86 -20.25 14.16 4.98
CA TYR A 86 -19.50 15.34 5.39
C TYR A 86 -20.14 16.06 6.58
N THR A 87 -19.31 16.72 7.39
CA THR A 87 -19.72 17.65 8.44
C THR A 87 -19.40 19.08 8.03
N ILE A 88 -20.28 20.02 8.41
CA ILE A 88 -20.08 21.45 8.16
C ILE A 88 -19.32 22.03 9.37
N VAL A 89 -18.15 22.63 9.11
CA VAL A 89 -17.40 23.34 10.14
C VAL A 89 -17.96 24.77 10.22
N ASN A 90 -18.55 25.14 11.35
CA ASN A 90 -18.99 26.52 11.61
C ASN A 90 -17.89 27.25 12.39
N GLU A 91 -17.34 28.31 11.80
CA GLU A 91 -16.44 29.25 12.48
C GLU A 91 -17.20 29.97 13.62
N ALA A 92 -17.08 29.44 14.82
CA ALA A 92 -17.28 30.16 16.05
C ALA A 92 -16.12 29.82 16.99
N ASN A 93 -14.90 30.27 16.64
CA ASN A 93 -13.76 30.53 17.54
C ASN A 93 -12.48 30.95 16.78
N GLU A 94 -12.59 31.80 15.75
CA GLU A 94 -11.42 32.47 15.16
C GLU A 94 -11.74 33.96 15.00
N THR A 95 -11.68 34.69 16.11
CA THR A 95 -11.44 36.13 16.09
C THR A 95 -10.09 36.37 16.72
N GLU A 96 -9.07 36.48 15.88
CA GLU A 96 -8.16 37.62 15.83
C GLU A 96 -7.16 37.39 14.71
N THR A 97 -6.79 38.47 14.00
CA THR A 97 -5.87 38.53 12.84
C THR A 97 -6.45 38.25 11.45
N SER A 98 -7.51 38.97 11.09
CA SER A 98 -7.60 39.52 9.72
C SER A 98 -7.04 40.93 9.74
N GLU A 99 -5.97 41.17 9.00
CA GLU A 99 -5.78 42.37 8.17
C GLU A 99 -4.40 42.30 7.51
N LEU A 100 -4.37 41.86 6.24
CA LEU A 100 -3.57 42.50 5.18
C LEU A 100 -3.73 41.74 3.85
N SER A 101 -3.63 42.51 2.76
CA SER A 101 -3.60 42.12 1.35
C SER A 101 -4.93 41.67 0.71
N SER A 102 -5.65 42.69 0.22
CA SER A 102 -6.33 42.59 -1.07
C SER A 102 -5.75 43.65 -2.00
N LEU A 103 -5.81 43.37 -3.31
CA LEU A 103 -5.37 44.15 -4.50
C LEU A 103 -3.94 43.78 -4.96
N SER A 104 -3.65 43.46 -6.23
CA SER A 104 -4.36 43.66 -7.51
C SER A 104 -3.66 42.83 -8.61
N SER A 105 -4.40 42.10 -9.45
CA SER A 105 -4.58 42.31 -10.90
C SER A 105 -3.42 42.01 -11.86
N TYR A 106 -3.73 41.13 -12.82
CA TYR A 106 -3.08 40.80 -14.09
C TYR A 106 -2.40 41.94 -14.85
N THR A 107 -1.28 41.63 -15.51
CA THR A 107 -0.90 42.11 -16.86
C THR A 107 -0.02 41.05 -17.55
N GLN A 108 -0.25 40.86 -18.85
CA GLN A 108 0.55 40.10 -19.82
C GLN A 108 1.60 41.02 -20.47
N GLU A 109 2.50 40.40 -21.26
CA GLU A 109 3.57 40.95 -22.11
C GLU A 109 4.89 41.19 -21.34
N ASP A 110 6.07 40.77 -21.79
CA ASP A 110 6.55 40.68 -23.16
C ASP A 110 7.76 39.74 -23.29
N SER A 111 7.95 39.20 -24.49
CA SER A 111 9.07 38.34 -24.90
C SER A 111 10.24 39.16 -25.43
N SER A 112 11.46 38.95 -24.93
CA SER A 112 12.73 39.00 -25.71
C SER A 112 13.95 39.04 -24.78
N GLN A 113 14.68 37.93 -24.72
CA GLN A 113 16.16 37.85 -24.59
C GLN A 113 16.54 36.37 -24.39
N VAL A 114 16.49 35.61 -25.49
CA VAL A 114 17.08 34.28 -25.60
C VAL A 114 17.95 34.31 -26.84
N SER A 115 19.23 34.68 -26.72
CA SER A 115 20.23 34.42 -27.77
C SER A 115 21.68 34.78 -27.36
N GLU A 116 22.16 34.36 -26.19
CA GLU A 116 23.62 34.48 -25.91
C GLU A 116 24.21 33.49 -24.88
N PHE A 117 23.62 32.31 -24.72
CA PHE A 117 24.19 31.27 -23.82
C PHE A 117 24.30 29.86 -24.44
N THR A 118 24.06 29.71 -25.75
CA THR A 118 24.03 28.42 -26.46
C THR A 118 25.36 28.02 -27.06
N SER A 119 26.46 28.09 -26.30
CA SER A 119 27.73 27.48 -26.73
C SER A 119 28.54 26.81 -25.62
N PHE A 120 27.92 26.55 -24.46
CA PHE A 120 28.55 25.82 -23.34
C PHE A 120 27.71 24.64 -22.82
N VAL A 121 26.58 24.33 -23.46
CA VAL A 121 25.59 23.33 -22.98
C VAL A 121 25.71 21.97 -23.70
N GLU A 122 26.45 21.87 -24.80
CA GLU A 122 26.38 20.71 -25.70
C GLU A 122 27.16 19.46 -25.22
N GLU A 123 28.05 19.54 -24.22
CA GLU A 123 28.76 18.35 -23.70
C GLU A 123 28.13 17.71 -22.45
N HIS A 124 27.18 18.39 -21.79
CA HIS A 124 26.50 17.86 -20.59
C HIS A 124 25.06 17.38 -20.84
N HIS A 125 24.49 17.62 -22.02
CA HIS A 125 23.09 17.27 -22.29
C HIS A 125 22.88 15.77 -22.56
N GLU A 126 23.83 15.08 -23.21
CA GLU A 126 23.67 13.66 -23.55
C GLU A 126 23.60 12.72 -22.32
N GLN A 127 24.23 13.09 -21.19
CA GLN A 127 24.13 12.31 -19.95
C GLN A 127 22.89 12.66 -19.11
N THR A 128 22.33 13.85 -19.28
CA THR A 128 21.20 14.33 -18.47
C THR A 128 19.86 13.87 -19.08
N GLU A 129 19.77 13.85 -20.42
CA GLU A 129 18.58 13.36 -21.15
C GLU A 129 18.33 11.85 -20.99
N GLN A 130 19.38 11.05 -20.69
CA GLN A 130 19.21 9.62 -20.37
C GLN A 130 18.68 9.39 -18.94
N ILE A 131 18.83 10.36 -18.03
CA ILE A 131 18.46 10.22 -16.61
C ILE A 131 17.04 10.71 -16.35
N GLU A 132 16.56 11.73 -17.06
CA GLU A 132 15.19 12.26 -16.90
C GLU A 132 14.10 11.23 -17.25
N ASN A 133 14.41 10.22 -18.08
CA ASN A 133 13.48 9.13 -18.44
C ASN A 133 13.44 7.96 -17.43
N LEU A 134 14.20 8.00 -16.33
CA LEU A 134 14.30 6.86 -15.38
C LEU A 134 13.36 6.97 -14.16
N TRP A 135 12.65 8.07 -13.97
CA TRP A 135 11.93 8.35 -12.72
C TRP A 135 10.42 8.22 -12.88
N SER A 136 9.92 6.99 -12.97
CA SER A 136 8.50 6.72 -12.76
C SER A 136 8.12 7.03 -11.31
N TYR A 137 6.93 7.59 -11.09
CA TYR A 137 6.38 7.81 -9.76
C TYR A 137 6.37 6.49 -8.95
N PRO A 138 6.80 6.49 -7.66
CA PRO A 138 6.97 5.27 -6.87
C PRO A 138 5.67 4.80 -6.18
N ASP A 139 4.62 4.54 -6.95
CA ASP A 139 3.32 4.02 -6.48
C ASP A 139 3.21 2.49 -6.48
N GLY A 140 4.00 1.82 -7.33
CA GLY A 140 3.91 0.39 -7.58
C GLY A 140 5.06 -0.46 -7.02
N PRO A 141 5.02 -1.78 -7.29
CA PRO A 141 6.15 -2.66 -7.06
C PRO A 141 7.38 -2.22 -7.88
N VAL A 142 8.55 -2.25 -7.26
CA VAL A 142 9.81 -1.87 -7.95
C VAL A 142 10.15 -2.93 -9.00
N ALA A 143 10.20 -2.51 -10.26
CA ALA A 143 10.52 -3.36 -11.42
C ALA A 143 11.86 -4.09 -11.27
N LEU A 144 12.06 -5.13 -12.07
CA LEU A 144 13.25 -6.01 -11.97
C LEU A 144 14.54 -5.33 -12.43
N ASP A 145 14.42 -4.49 -13.45
CA ASP A 145 15.47 -3.69 -14.08
C ASP A 145 15.66 -2.32 -13.42
N SER A 146 14.71 -1.90 -12.58
CA SER A 146 14.80 -0.63 -11.86
C SER A 146 16.04 -0.60 -10.94
N PRO A 147 16.85 0.48 -11.01
CA PRO A 147 17.97 0.66 -10.10
C PRO A 147 17.50 0.94 -8.67
N PHE A 148 16.22 1.23 -8.42
CA PHE A 148 15.77 1.69 -7.09
C PHE A 148 15.44 0.57 -6.11
N TYR A 149 15.66 -0.69 -6.46
CA TYR A 149 15.50 -1.78 -5.51
C TYR A 149 16.69 -1.91 -4.56
N ILE A 150 16.39 -1.82 -3.27
CA ILE A 150 17.36 -2.05 -2.20
C ILE A 150 17.16 -3.44 -1.61
N GLU A 151 18.18 -4.28 -1.76
CA GLU A 151 18.22 -5.61 -1.16
C GLU A 151 18.26 -5.52 0.37
N ARG A 152 17.68 -6.53 1.04
CA ARG A 152 17.62 -6.64 2.50
C ARG A 152 18.33 -7.92 2.97
N PRO A 153 19.64 -8.07 2.73
CA PRO A 153 20.33 -9.29 3.10
C PRO A 153 20.20 -9.60 4.60
N PRO A 154 20.03 -10.89 4.99
CA PRO A 154 20.04 -12.08 4.14
C PRO A 154 18.65 -12.50 3.62
N LEU A 155 17.66 -11.62 3.63
CA LEU A 155 16.24 -11.95 3.40
C LEU A 155 15.99 -12.61 2.04
N GLU A 156 16.43 -11.98 0.94
CA GLU A 156 16.26 -12.51 -0.41
C GLU A 156 16.90 -13.89 -0.56
N LYS A 157 18.12 -14.05 -0.02
CA LYS A 157 18.84 -15.33 -0.05
C LYS A 157 18.07 -16.44 0.66
N LYS A 158 17.43 -16.15 1.80
CA LYS A 158 16.58 -17.12 2.51
C LYS A 158 15.38 -17.54 1.67
N VAL A 159 14.73 -16.58 1.00
CA VAL A 159 13.58 -16.84 0.11
C VAL A 159 13.99 -17.73 -1.07
N TYR A 160 15.10 -17.40 -1.73
CA TYR A 160 15.61 -18.17 -2.87
C TYR A 160 16.07 -19.58 -2.48
N HIS A 161 16.65 -19.72 -1.29
CA HIS A 161 16.99 -21.04 -0.78
C HIS A 161 15.76 -21.87 -0.46
N GLU A 162 14.76 -21.30 0.20
CA GLU A 162 13.54 -22.00 0.58
C GLU A 162 12.76 -22.50 -0.64
N VAL A 163 12.60 -21.67 -1.69
CA VAL A 163 11.80 -22.04 -2.88
C VAL A 163 12.36 -23.24 -3.65
N GLN A 164 13.62 -23.61 -3.43
CA GLN A 164 14.22 -24.80 -4.02
C GLN A 164 13.74 -26.11 -3.35
N HIS A 165 13.24 -26.06 -2.11
CA HIS A 165 12.81 -27.24 -1.36
C HIS A 165 11.45 -27.77 -1.84
N SER A 166 11.34 -29.09 -1.99
CA SER A 166 10.08 -29.76 -2.34
C SER A 166 8.95 -29.41 -1.39
N GLY A 167 7.78 -29.04 -1.93
CA GLY A 167 6.60 -28.74 -1.12
C GLY A 167 6.73 -27.51 -0.22
N CYS A 168 7.69 -26.60 -0.46
CA CYS A 168 7.94 -25.50 0.47
C CYS A 168 6.72 -24.57 0.63
N VAL A 169 6.66 -23.92 1.79
CA VAL A 169 5.71 -22.85 2.07
C VAL A 169 6.47 -21.61 2.52
N ILE A 170 6.28 -20.49 1.82
CA ILE A 170 6.89 -19.20 2.15
C ILE A 170 5.77 -18.23 2.51
N ARG A 171 5.91 -17.52 3.64
CA ARG A 171 4.96 -16.51 4.10
C ARG A 171 5.60 -15.14 4.12
N ILE A 172 5.27 -14.30 3.15
CA ILE A 172 5.75 -12.92 3.06
C ILE A 172 4.72 -12.00 3.70
N ARG A 173 5.07 -11.40 4.85
CA ARG A 173 4.15 -10.56 5.62
C ARG A 173 4.80 -9.26 6.07
N ALA A 174 4.05 -8.17 5.98
CA ALA A 174 4.39 -6.84 6.48
C ALA A 174 3.19 -5.91 6.26
N PRO A 175 3.16 -4.73 6.88
CA PRO A 175 2.21 -3.69 6.48
C PRO A 175 2.25 -3.40 4.97
N LYS A 176 1.21 -2.74 4.46
CA LYS A 176 1.18 -2.30 3.05
C LYS A 176 2.37 -1.38 2.80
N GLN A 177 2.81 -1.30 1.54
CA GLN A 177 3.90 -0.40 1.11
C GLN A 177 5.30 -0.68 1.70
N MET A 178 5.53 -1.88 2.24
CA MET A 178 6.83 -2.33 2.75
C MET A 178 7.71 -3.05 1.71
N GLY A 179 7.24 -3.21 0.46
CA GLY A 179 7.98 -3.85 -0.63
C GLY A 179 7.74 -5.35 -0.82
N LYS A 180 6.61 -5.88 -0.32
CA LYS A 180 6.24 -7.31 -0.45
C LYS A 180 6.17 -7.73 -1.93
N SER A 181 5.44 -6.98 -2.75
CA SER A 181 5.27 -7.25 -4.18
C SER A 181 6.59 -7.13 -4.95
N SER A 182 7.46 -6.18 -4.60
CA SER A 182 8.81 -6.06 -5.18
C SER A 182 9.68 -7.29 -4.92
N LEU A 183 9.55 -7.91 -3.74
CA LEU A 183 10.23 -9.17 -3.40
C LEU A 183 9.64 -10.35 -4.17
N VAL A 184 8.32 -10.40 -4.33
CA VAL A 184 7.62 -11.42 -5.13
C VAL A 184 8.10 -11.40 -6.58
N LEU A 185 8.18 -10.24 -7.22
CA LEU A 185 8.68 -10.11 -8.60
C LEU A 185 10.06 -10.76 -8.75
N ARG A 186 10.95 -10.53 -7.78
CA ARG A 186 12.31 -11.08 -7.78
C ARG A 186 12.32 -12.58 -7.53
N LEU A 187 11.47 -13.08 -6.65
CA LEU A 187 11.28 -14.51 -6.43
C LEU A 187 10.79 -15.20 -7.71
N LEU A 188 9.80 -14.63 -8.38
CA LEU A 188 9.28 -15.16 -9.65
C LEU A 188 10.35 -15.14 -10.75
N ALA A 189 11.11 -14.04 -10.86
CA ALA A 189 12.23 -13.95 -11.80
C ALA A 189 13.33 -15.00 -11.50
N PHE A 190 13.63 -15.22 -10.22
CA PHE A 190 14.54 -16.28 -9.80
C PHE A 190 13.99 -17.67 -10.17
N ALA A 191 12.73 -17.96 -9.86
CA ALA A 191 12.08 -19.23 -10.18
C ALA A 191 12.08 -19.51 -11.69
N HIS A 192 11.78 -18.50 -12.51
CA HIS A 192 11.86 -18.61 -13.97
C HIS A 192 13.29 -18.94 -14.43
N LYS A 193 14.32 -18.32 -13.85
CA LYS A 193 15.73 -18.66 -14.14
C LYS A 193 16.09 -20.09 -13.73
N GLN A 194 15.41 -20.68 -12.75
CA GLN A 194 15.55 -22.09 -12.36
C GLN A 194 14.73 -23.05 -13.23
N GLY A 195 13.98 -22.55 -14.22
CA GLY A 195 13.10 -23.36 -15.07
C GLY A 195 11.80 -23.80 -14.40
N TYR A 196 11.40 -23.15 -13.31
CA TYR A 196 10.13 -23.45 -12.63
C TYR A 196 8.98 -22.77 -13.35
N HIS A 197 7.82 -23.40 -13.35
CA HIS A 197 6.59 -22.74 -13.72
C HIS A 197 6.17 -21.76 -12.62
N THR A 198 5.57 -20.65 -12.99
CA THR A 198 5.13 -19.62 -12.04
C THR A 198 3.68 -19.28 -12.27
N VAL A 199 2.91 -19.25 -11.18
CA VAL A 199 1.52 -18.80 -11.16
C VAL A 199 1.42 -17.71 -10.11
N ASN A 200 0.98 -16.53 -10.51
CA ASN A 200 0.87 -15.35 -9.66
C ASN A 200 -0.58 -14.87 -9.63
N LEU A 201 -1.29 -15.18 -8.54
CA LEU A 201 -2.70 -14.82 -8.36
C LEU A 201 -2.82 -13.68 -7.35
N ASN A 202 -3.57 -12.64 -7.71
CA ASN A 202 -3.99 -11.61 -6.76
C ASN A 202 -5.41 -11.93 -6.26
N CYS A 203 -5.58 -12.08 -4.95
CA CYS A 203 -6.85 -12.43 -4.33
C CYS A 203 -7.94 -11.35 -4.52
N TYR A 204 -7.59 -10.08 -4.72
CA TYR A 204 -8.55 -9.01 -5.06
C TYR A 204 -9.17 -9.18 -6.46
N GLN A 205 -8.61 -10.03 -7.32
CA GLN A 205 -9.12 -10.25 -8.67
C GLN A 205 -10.18 -11.35 -8.74
N PHE A 206 -10.55 -11.99 -7.62
CA PHE A 206 -11.72 -12.86 -7.57
C PHE A 206 -12.98 -12.01 -7.44
N GLU A 207 -13.98 -12.27 -8.30
CA GLU A 207 -15.24 -11.54 -8.23
C GLU A 207 -15.92 -11.79 -6.88
N SER A 208 -16.65 -10.79 -6.36
CA SER A 208 -17.38 -10.89 -5.08
C SER A 208 -18.35 -12.08 -5.05
N GLU A 209 -18.94 -12.44 -6.20
CA GLU A 209 -19.79 -13.62 -6.34
C GLU A 209 -19.05 -14.93 -6.01
N CYS A 210 -17.77 -15.04 -6.36
CA CYS A 210 -16.93 -16.19 -6.01
C CYS A 210 -16.66 -16.26 -4.51
N LEU A 211 -16.65 -15.11 -3.82
CA LEU A 211 -16.37 -15.02 -2.38
C LEU A 211 -17.61 -15.30 -1.50
N THR A 212 -18.72 -15.71 -2.12
CA THR A 212 -19.93 -16.17 -1.41
C THR A 212 -20.08 -17.69 -1.40
N ASP A 213 -19.35 -18.40 -2.27
CA ASP A 213 -19.48 -19.84 -2.48
C ASP A 213 -18.10 -20.46 -2.73
N LEU A 214 -17.67 -21.34 -1.83
CA LEU A 214 -16.35 -21.95 -1.91
C LEU A 214 -16.16 -22.79 -3.19
N ASN A 215 -17.19 -23.48 -3.67
CA ASN A 215 -17.07 -24.28 -4.90
C ASN A 215 -16.82 -23.37 -6.10
N LYS A 216 -17.51 -22.22 -6.19
CA LYS A 216 -17.25 -21.22 -7.24
C LYS A 216 -15.83 -20.67 -7.14
N LEU A 217 -15.38 -20.31 -5.93
CA LEU A 217 -14.03 -19.85 -5.70
C LEU A 217 -13.00 -20.89 -6.15
N LEU A 218 -13.14 -22.15 -5.72
CA LEU A 218 -12.17 -23.21 -6.03
C LEU A 218 -12.14 -23.54 -7.53
N ARG A 219 -13.29 -23.56 -8.20
CA ARG A 219 -13.34 -23.71 -9.67
C ARG A 219 -12.64 -22.54 -10.36
N ARG A 220 -12.92 -21.30 -9.96
CA ARG A 220 -12.28 -20.10 -10.53
C ARG A 220 -10.77 -20.08 -10.26
N PHE A 221 -10.37 -20.48 -9.07
CA PHE A 221 -8.98 -20.61 -8.63
C PHE A 221 -8.23 -21.62 -9.50
N CYS A 222 -8.76 -22.83 -9.61
CA CYS A 222 -8.21 -23.90 -10.44
C CYS A 222 -8.15 -23.53 -11.93
N TRP A 223 -9.17 -22.85 -12.44
CA TRP A 223 -9.20 -22.33 -13.82
C TRP A 223 -8.07 -21.32 -14.07
N ARG A 224 -7.87 -20.38 -13.14
CA ARG A 224 -6.81 -19.37 -13.23
C ARG A 224 -5.41 -20.00 -13.17
N ILE A 225 -5.19 -20.99 -12.30
CA ILE A 225 -3.93 -21.73 -12.24
C ILE A 225 -3.65 -22.42 -13.57
N ALA A 226 -4.61 -23.19 -14.08
CA ALA A 226 -4.45 -23.90 -15.35
C ALA A 226 -4.11 -22.96 -16.51
N THR A 227 -4.85 -21.85 -16.60
CA THR A 227 -4.65 -20.83 -17.64
C THR A 227 -3.25 -20.21 -17.57
N GLN A 228 -2.75 -19.86 -16.37
CA GLN A 228 -1.39 -19.31 -16.23
C GLN A 228 -0.30 -20.35 -16.48
N LEU A 229 -0.57 -21.64 -16.25
CA LEU A 229 0.33 -22.73 -16.62
C LEU A 229 0.31 -23.05 -18.12
N GLY A 230 -0.61 -22.45 -18.91
CA GLY A 230 -0.81 -22.80 -20.32
C GLY A 230 -1.44 -24.18 -20.51
N ILE A 231 -2.13 -24.71 -19.50
CA ILE A 231 -2.82 -26.00 -19.51
C ILE A 231 -4.31 -25.73 -19.73
N ASP A 232 -4.95 -26.47 -20.64
CA ASP A 232 -6.40 -26.37 -20.84
C ASP A 232 -7.14 -26.67 -19.52
N PRO A 233 -7.98 -25.76 -18.99
CA PRO A 233 -8.60 -25.96 -17.69
C PRO A 233 -9.48 -27.20 -17.58
N ASN A 234 -10.16 -27.65 -18.64
CA ASN A 234 -11.03 -28.85 -18.66
C ASN A 234 -11.80 -29.18 -17.35
N LEU A 235 -12.30 -28.16 -16.64
CA LEU A 235 -12.94 -28.35 -15.33
C LEU A 235 -14.27 -29.09 -15.45
N LYS A 236 -14.92 -29.07 -16.62
CA LYS A 236 -16.19 -29.78 -16.83
C LYS A 236 -16.03 -31.29 -16.74
N GLU A 237 -14.93 -31.84 -17.24
CA GLU A 237 -14.68 -33.28 -17.23
C GLU A 237 -13.89 -33.74 -16.00
N LYS A 238 -13.05 -32.85 -15.44
CA LYS A 238 -12.14 -33.19 -14.34
C LYS A 238 -12.65 -32.81 -12.96
N TRP A 239 -13.78 -32.11 -12.87
CA TRP A 239 -14.39 -31.72 -11.61
C TRP A 239 -15.61 -32.57 -11.29
N ASP A 240 -15.44 -33.50 -10.37
CA ASP A 240 -16.51 -34.37 -9.88
C ASP A 240 -17.23 -33.71 -8.70
N GLU A 241 -18.52 -33.39 -8.85
CA GLU A 241 -19.30 -32.76 -7.78
C GLU A 241 -19.77 -33.77 -6.71
N GLU A 242 -19.83 -35.06 -7.03
CA GLU A 242 -20.34 -36.11 -6.12
C GLU A 242 -19.38 -36.35 -4.95
N ILE A 243 -18.07 -36.19 -5.17
CA ILE A 243 -17.04 -36.36 -4.14
C ILE A 243 -16.80 -35.11 -3.27
N GLY A 244 -17.48 -34.00 -3.60
CA GLY A 244 -17.38 -32.73 -2.89
C GLY A 244 -16.18 -31.87 -3.30
N TYR A 245 -16.40 -30.56 -3.36
CA TYR A 245 -15.49 -29.56 -3.94
C TYR A 245 -14.06 -29.54 -3.37
N ASN A 246 -13.87 -29.91 -2.11
CA ASN A 246 -12.54 -29.99 -1.49
C ASN A 246 -11.70 -31.12 -2.10
N LEU A 247 -12.31 -32.29 -2.33
CA LEU A 247 -11.61 -33.42 -2.92
C LEU A 247 -11.46 -33.22 -4.43
N SER A 248 -12.48 -32.69 -5.10
CA SER A 248 -12.43 -32.38 -6.54
C SER A 248 -11.31 -31.40 -6.87
N SER A 249 -11.18 -30.31 -6.11
CA SER A 249 -10.09 -29.34 -6.30
C SER A 249 -8.71 -29.95 -6.04
N SER A 250 -8.58 -30.77 -4.99
CA SER A 250 -7.33 -31.46 -4.66
C SER A 250 -6.90 -32.42 -5.78
N PHE A 251 -7.81 -33.28 -6.25
CA PHE A 251 -7.52 -34.20 -7.36
C PHE A 251 -7.28 -33.48 -8.68
N TYR A 252 -7.99 -32.39 -8.95
CA TYR A 252 -7.74 -31.57 -10.12
C TYR A 252 -6.32 -30.97 -10.11
N LEU A 253 -5.90 -30.38 -8.99
CA LEU A 253 -4.55 -29.86 -8.84
C LEU A 253 -3.49 -30.97 -8.93
N GLU A 254 -3.68 -32.07 -8.21
CA GLU A 254 -2.70 -33.16 -8.15
C GLU A 254 -2.61 -33.95 -9.46
N ASN A 255 -3.71 -34.58 -9.85
CA ASN A 255 -3.74 -35.61 -10.90
C ASN A 255 -3.82 -35.03 -12.30
N TYR A 256 -4.37 -33.81 -12.42
CA TYR A 256 -4.47 -33.12 -13.69
C TYR A 256 -3.38 -32.06 -13.85
N LEU A 257 -3.30 -31.04 -13.01
CA LEU A 257 -2.33 -29.94 -13.23
C LEU A 257 -0.87 -30.34 -12.92
N LEU A 258 -0.58 -30.73 -11.68
CA LEU A 258 0.79 -31.00 -11.23
C LEU A 258 1.39 -32.26 -11.89
N ASN A 259 0.55 -33.23 -12.25
CA ASN A 259 0.98 -34.40 -13.00
C ASN A 259 1.51 -34.05 -14.41
N GLN A 260 0.94 -33.03 -15.05
CA GLN A 260 1.39 -32.54 -16.37
C GLN A 260 2.66 -31.67 -16.28
N CYS A 261 2.97 -31.12 -15.10
CA CYS A 261 4.15 -30.29 -14.90
C CYS A 261 5.40 -31.16 -14.65
N GLN A 262 6.42 -31.02 -15.50
CA GLN A 262 7.71 -31.73 -15.33
C GLN A 262 8.64 -30.99 -14.36
N SER A 263 8.50 -29.67 -14.24
CA SER A 263 9.23 -28.84 -13.28
C SER A 263 8.33 -28.33 -12.15
N PRO A 264 8.91 -27.88 -11.01
CA PRO A 264 8.14 -27.30 -9.91
C PRO A 264 7.26 -26.12 -10.34
N VAL A 265 6.14 -25.95 -9.64
CA VAL A 265 5.20 -24.83 -9.83
C VAL A 265 5.26 -23.92 -8.62
N VAL A 266 5.73 -22.70 -8.80
CA VAL A 266 5.66 -21.63 -7.78
C VAL A 266 4.31 -20.94 -7.87
N LEU A 267 3.44 -21.24 -6.92
CA LEU A 267 2.13 -20.61 -6.78
C LEU A 267 2.21 -19.48 -5.74
N VAL A 268 2.17 -18.25 -6.23
CA VAL A 268 2.08 -17.05 -5.40
C VAL A 268 0.61 -16.64 -5.26
N LEU A 269 0.17 -16.51 -4.01
CA LEU A 269 -1.11 -15.92 -3.64
C LEU A 269 -0.83 -14.55 -3.01
N ASN A 270 -1.12 -13.47 -3.74
CA ASN A 270 -1.00 -12.10 -3.26
C ASN A 270 -2.27 -11.60 -2.61
N GLU A 271 -2.09 -10.73 -1.61
CA GLU A 271 -3.17 -10.05 -0.89
C GLU A 271 -4.20 -11.05 -0.33
N VAL A 272 -3.72 -12.17 0.22
CA VAL A 272 -4.62 -13.21 0.77
C VAL A 272 -5.43 -12.69 1.95
N ASP A 273 -5.04 -11.54 2.52
CA ASP A 273 -5.82 -10.78 3.48
C ASP A 273 -7.15 -10.25 2.93
N HIS A 274 -7.37 -10.21 1.61
CA HIS A 274 -8.70 -9.90 1.07
C HIS A 274 -9.76 -10.94 1.49
N PHE A 275 -9.38 -12.22 1.57
CA PHE A 275 -10.32 -13.28 2.00
C PHE A 275 -10.73 -13.12 3.46
N PHE A 276 -10.03 -12.29 4.23
CA PHE A 276 -10.29 -12.08 5.65
C PHE A 276 -11.64 -11.39 5.91
N GLU A 277 -12.13 -10.65 4.92
CA GLU A 277 -13.45 -10.03 4.92
C GLU A 277 -14.60 -11.06 4.80
N TYR A 278 -14.28 -12.32 4.45
CA TYR A 278 -15.23 -13.41 4.21
C TYR A 278 -14.92 -14.62 5.11
N PRO A 279 -15.29 -14.60 6.41
CA PRO A 279 -14.83 -15.60 7.38
C PRO A 279 -15.10 -17.06 6.99
N HIS A 280 -16.27 -17.36 6.41
CA HIS A 280 -16.62 -18.70 5.95
C HIS A 280 -15.64 -19.20 4.88
N ILE A 281 -15.45 -18.43 3.81
CA ILE A 281 -14.50 -18.73 2.74
C ILE A 281 -13.08 -18.83 3.28
N CYS A 282 -12.67 -17.85 4.07
CA CYS A 282 -11.35 -17.78 4.70
C CYS A 282 -11.01 -19.08 5.42
N HIS A 283 -11.87 -19.51 6.36
CA HIS A 283 -11.60 -20.69 7.16
C HIS A 283 -11.49 -21.96 6.33
N GLU A 284 -12.41 -22.19 5.41
CA GLU A 284 -12.42 -23.42 4.61
C GLU A 284 -11.30 -23.44 3.57
N PHE A 285 -11.09 -22.33 2.83
CA PHE A 285 -10.03 -22.22 1.83
C PHE A 285 -8.64 -22.41 2.43
N PHE A 286 -8.35 -21.76 3.57
CA PHE A 286 -7.04 -21.93 4.22
C PHE A 286 -6.89 -23.31 4.86
N THR A 287 -7.98 -23.94 5.30
CA THR A 287 -7.92 -25.35 5.77
C THR A 287 -7.52 -26.28 4.62
N LEU A 288 -8.07 -26.07 3.43
CA LEU A 288 -7.72 -26.82 2.23
C LEU A 288 -6.29 -26.54 1.76
N LEU A 289 -5.86 -25.28 1.73
CA LEU A 289 -4.45 -24.96 1.41
C LEU A 289 -3.49 -25.66 2.37
N ARG A 290 -3.84 -25.74 3.66
CA ARG A 290 -3.03 -26.45 4.64
C ARG A 290 -2.93 -27.94 4.32
N SER A 291 -4.03 -28.60 3.95
CA SER A 291 -3.96 -30.03 3.62
C SER A 291 -3.05 -30.29 2.42
N TRP A 292 -3.08 -29.45 1.38
CA TRP A 292 -2.13 -29.55 0.26
C TRP A 292 -0.66 -29.43 0.69
N CYS A 293 -0.36 -28.53 1.65
CA CYS A 293 0.98 -28.40 2.19
C CYS A 293 1.42 -29.63 3.00
N GLU A 294 0.48 -30.30 3.67
CA GLU A 294 0.75 -31.52 4.44
C GLU A 294 0.97 -32.72 3.50
N GLU A 295 0.15 -32.85 2.44
CA GLU A 295 0.31 -33.87 1.39
C GLU A 295 1.68 -33.78 0.68
N ALA A 296 2.20 -32.56 0.50
CA ALA A 296 3.51 -32.33 -0.11
C ALA A 296 4.67 -32.95 0.67
N ARG A 297 4.46 -33.46 1.89
CA ARG A 297 5.51 -34.17 2.66
C ARG A 297 5.80 -35.56 2.11
N HIS A 298 4.83 -36.22 1.48
CA HIS A 298 4.99 -37.60 1.01
C HIS A 298 4.53 -37.83 -0.43
N ASN A 299 3.68 -36.97 -0.99
CA ASN A 299 3.16 -37.13 -2.33
C ASN A 299 4.07 -36.43 -3.36
N PRO A 300 4.65 -37.17 -4.34
CA PRO A 300 5.57 -36.59 -5.33
C PRO A 300 4.96 -35.50 -6.22
N ASN A 301 3.66 -35.54 -6.51
CA ASN A 301 2.99 -34.50 -7.28
C ASN A 301 2.85 -33.22 -6.45
N TRP A 302 2.40 -33.32 -5.20
CA TRP A 302 2.32 -32.18 -4.28
C TRP A 302 3.71 -31.62 -3.94
N GLN A 303 4.75 -32.46 -3.92
CA GLN A 303 6.14 -32.02 -3.80
C GLN A 303 6.59 -31.10 -4.93
N LYS A 304 5.89 -31.02 -6.08
CA LYS A 304 6.18 -30.05 -7.14
C LYS A 304 5.63 -28.66 -6.83
N LEU A 305 4.62 -28.53 -5.98
CA LEU A 305 4.06 -27.24 -5.59
C LEU A 305 5.03 -26.49 -4.65
N ARG A 306 5.25 -25.21 -4.91
CA ARG A 306 5.93 -24.27 -4.01
C ARG A 306 4.94 -23.17 -3.68
N LEU A 307 4.41 -23.15 -2.46
CA LEU A 307 3.38 -22.18 -2.08
C LEU A 307 4.03 -20.91 -1.50
N VAL A 308 3.66 -19.75 -2.02
CA VAL A 308 4.07 -18.44 -1.50
C VAL A 308 2.82 -17.66 -1.16
N MET A 309 2.61 -17.38 0.13
CA MET A 309 1.48 -16.56 0.60
C MET A 309 1.98 -15.17 0.97
N VAL A 310 1.33 -14.15 0.44
CA VAL A 310 1.68 -12.75 0.66
C VAL A 310 0.48 -12.02 1.23
N TYR A 311 0.67 -11.38 2.38
CA TYR A 311 -0.43 -10.68 3.06
C TYR A 311 0.02 -9.45 3.83
N SER A 312 -0.90 -8.51 3.97
CA SER A 312 -0.76 -7.40 4.90
C SER A 312 -0.93 -7.86 6.34
N THR A 313 -0.19 -7.24 7.26
CA THR A 313 -0.46 -7.39 8.71
C THR A 313 -1.56 -6.44 9.19
N GLU A 314 -2.03 -5.51 8.36
CA GLU A 314 -2.98 -4.48 8.76
C GLU A 314 -4.38 -5.05 9.09
N GLU A 315 -4.75 -6.19 8.50
CA GLU A 315 -6.01 -6.88 8.80
C GLU A 315 -5.80 -7.93 9.91
N TYR A 316 -6.49 -7.74 11.04
CA TYR A 316 -6.42 -8.66 12.17
C TYR A 316 -7.53 -9.73 12.09
N ILE A 317 -7.16 -11.01 12.00
CA ILE A 317 -8.08 -12.11 12.32
C ILE A 317 -7.49 -13.06 13.35
N SER A 318 -8.36 -13.49 14.27
CA SER A 318 -8.19 -14.71 15.05
C SER A 318 -8.38 -15.95 14.17
N LEU A 319 -7.37 -16.31 13.37
CA LEU A 319 -7.38 -17.58 12.63
C LEU A 319 -7.06 -18.74 13.57
N ASN A 320 -7.69 -19.90 13.34
CA ASN A 320 -7.36 -21.10 14.10
C ASN A 320 -5.93 -21.53 13.78
N ILE A 321 -5.05 -21.38 14.78
CA ILE A 321 -3.60 -21.58 14.68
C ILE A 321 -3.27 -22.98 14.12
N ASN A 322 -4.11 -23.98 14.39
CA ASN A 322 -3.85 -25.37 14.04
C ASN A 322 -4.41 -25.78 12.67
N ARG A 323 -5.24 -24.95 12.03
CA ARG A 323 -5.95 -25.32 10.79
C ARG A 323 -5.58 -24.49 9.58
N SER A 324 -4.66 -23.55 9.73
CA SER A 324 -4.28 -22.63 8.65
C SER A 324 -2.79 -22.78 8.29
N PRO A 325 -2.40 -22.52 7.03
CA PRO A 325 -1.01 -22.53 6.62
C PRO A 325 -0.22 -21.34 7.19
N PHE A 326 -0.84 -20.39 7.90
CA PHE A 326 -0.15 -19.23 8.48
C PHE A 326 0.86 -19.56 9.60
N ASN A 327 0.94 -20.82 10.05
CA ASN A 327 1.89 -21.27 11.08
C ASN A 327 2.89 -22.33 10.59
N ILE A 328 2.98 -22.59 9.29
CA ILE A 328 3.94 -23.53 8.69
C ILE A 328 4.85 -22.82 7.69
N GLY A 329 5.98 -23.44 7.36
CA GLY A 329 6.93 -22.88 6.40
C GLY A 329 7.66 -21.63 6.88
N LEU A 330 8.47 -21.06 6.00
CA LEU A 330 9.38 -19.94 6.28
C LEU A 330 8.63 -18.61 6.43
N PRO A 331 8.62 -17.98 7.63
CA PRO A 331 8.10 -16.63 7.79
C PRO A 331 9.13 -15.58 7.34
N ILE A 332 8.73 -14.72 6.42
CA ILE A 332 9.49 -13.57 5.94
C ILE A 332 8.75 -12.30 6.36
N ARG A 333 9.29 -11.61 7.37
CA ARG A 333 8.83 -10.28 7.76
C ARG A 333 9.73 -9.23 7.13
N LEU A 334 9.17 -8.34 6.31
CA LEU A 334 9.96 -7.27 5.69
C LEU A 334 10.24 -6.16 6.72
N PRO A 335 11.52 -5.85 7.01
CA PRO A 335 11.88 -4.74 7.88
C PRO A 335 11.88 -3.41 7.11
N GLU A 336 11.93 -2.32 7.87
CA GLU A 336 12.27 -0.98 7.36
C GLU A 336 13.69 -0.99 6.77
N PHE A 337 13.96 -0.01 5.91
CA PHE A 337 15.33 0.25 5.48
C PHE A 337 16.17 0.77 6.64
N THR A 338 17.39 0.26 6.71
CA THR A 338 18.44 0.78 7.58
C THR A 338 18.98 2.10 7.03
N ARG A 339 19.66 2.88 7.87
CA ARG A 339 20.31 4.14 7.44
C ARG A 339 21.22 3.93 6.20
N PRO A 340 22.12 2.93 6.13
CA PRO A 340 22.93 2.68 4.93
C PRO A 340 22.11 2.34 3.69
N GLN A 341 20.96 1.69 3.84
CA GLN A 341 20.06 1.37 2.73
C GLN A 341 19.33 2.62 2.20
N VAL A 342 18.96 3.55 3.08
CA VAL A 342 18.38 4.85 2.67
C VAL A 342 19.44 5.72 2.01
N GLU A 343 20.67 5.75 2.53
CA GLU A 343 21.80 6.42 1.88
C GLU A 343 22.09 5.85 0.50
N ASP A 344 22.09 4.52 0.36
CA ASP A 344 22.27 3.87 -0.93
C ASP A 344 21.19 4.28 -1.92
N LEU A 345 19.92 4.24 -1.49
CA LEU A 345 18.80 4.64 -2.33
C LEU A 345 18.88 6.11 -2.74
N ALA A 346 19.19 7.02 -1.82
CA ALA A 346 19.34 8.45 -2.11
C ALA A 346 20.43 8.71 -3.16
N ARG A 347 21.56 7.98 -3.10
CA ARG A 347 22.61 8.05 -4.13
C ARG A 347 22.11 7.58 -5.49
N ARG A 348 21.26 6.55 -5.55
CA ARG A 348 20.68 6.07 -6.81
C ARG A 348 19.72 7.08 -7.43
N TYR A 349 19.02 7.88 -6.61
CA TYR A 349 18.23 9.04 -7.05
C TYR A 349 19.09 10.27 -7.45
N GLY A 350 20.42 10.14 -7.49
CA GLY A 350 21.30 11.21 -7.94
C GLY A 350 21.56 12.31 -6.90
N LEU A 351 21.03 12.16 -5.69
CA LEU A 351 21.23 13.13 -4.61
C LEU A 351 22.67 12.99 -4.06
N LYS A 352 23.54 13.98 -4.34
CA LYS A 352 24.97 14.00 -3.98
C LYS A 352 25.27 15.07 -2.90
N GLY A 353 26.36 14.90 -2.14
CA GLY A 353 26.92 15.98 -1.29
C GLY A 353 26.33 16.06 0.13
N SER A 354 25.70 17.18 0.49
CA SER A 354 25.19 17.52 1.85
C SER A 354 24.18 16.54 2.45
N LEU A 355 23.75 15.54 1.67
CA LEU A 355 22.68 14.60 1.96
C LEU A 355 22.91 13.59 3.08
N LEU A 356 24.14 13.43 3.58
CA LEU A 356 24.34 12.66 4.82
C LEU A 356 23.63 13.32 6.02
N LYS A 357 23.42 14.65 5.98
CA LYS A 357 22.59 15.37 6.96
C LYS A 357 21.10 15.15 6.74
N ASP A 358 20.69 15.02 5.49
CA ASP A 358 19.29 14.89 5.07
C ASP A 358 18.73 13.50 5.38
N VAL A 359 19.56 12.45 5.27
CA VAL A 359 19.16 11.09 5.63
C VAL A 359 18.80 10.99 7.11
N ASP A 360 19.50 11.68 8.01
CA ASP A 360 19.17 11.63 9.43
C ASP A 360 17.80 12.29 9.72
N GLN A 361 17.46 13.38 9.01
CA GLN A 361 16.14 14.01 9.10
C GLN A 361 15.04 13.11 8.51
N LEU A 362 15.26 12.51 7.33
CA LEU A 362 14.34 11.54 6.73
C LEU A 362 14.15 10.30 7.61
N MET A 363 15.24 9.78 8.20
CA MET A 363 15.19 8.66 9.14
C MET A 363 14.46 9.04 10.43
N SER A 364 14.59 10.28 10.91
CA SER A 364 13.80 10.76 12.04
C SER A 364 12.31 10.83 11.69
N LEU A 365 11.98 11.38 10.52
CA LEU A 365 10.60 11.56 10.06
C LEU A 365 9.91 10.21 9.74
N LEU A 366 10.63 9.27 9.10
CA LEU A 366 10.04 8.09 8.44
C LEU A 366 10.66 6.73 8.88
N ARG A 367 11.76 6.74 9.65
CA ARG A 367 12.51 5.55 10.13
C ARG A 367 12.96 4.51 9.10
N GLY A 368 12.85 4.83 7.80
CA GLY A 368 13.19 3.91 6.73
C GLY A 368 11.98 3.17 6.14
N HIS A 369 10.76 3.67 6.31
CA HIS A 369 9.59 3.10 5.63
C HIS A 369 9.80 3.10 4.09
N PRO A 370 9.85 1.93 3.41
CA PRO A 370 10.32 1.84 2.03
C PRO A 370 9.61 2.73 1.03
N ALA A 371 8.26 2.70 0.96
CA ALA A 371 7.53 3.54 0.01
C ALA A 371 7.62 5.02 0.34
N LEU A 372 7.41 5.42 1.62
CA LEU A 372 7.50 6.82 2.02
C LEU A 372 8.88 7.41 1.70
N ILE A 373 9.97 6.67 1.95
CA ILE A 373 11.31 7.09 1.57
C ILE A 373 11.44 7.26 0.05
N GLN A 374 10.94 6.32 -0.76
CA GLN A 374 11.00 6.47 -2.23
C GLN A 374 10.20 7.68 -2.71
N ILE A 375 9.00 7.90 -2.16
CA ILE A 375 8.18 9.09 -2.44
C ILE A 375 8.95 10.36 -2.08
N SER A 376 9.58 10.42 -0.89
CA SER A 376 10.41 11.57 -0.51
C SER A 376 11.52 11.82 -1.54
N LEU A 377 12.26 10.77 -1.89
CA LEU A 377 13.42 10.89 -2.78
C LEU A 377 13.00 11.30 -4.20
N TYR A 378 11.84 10.83 -4.67
CA TYR A 378 11.26 11.25 -5.94
C TYR A 378 10.98 12.77 -5.97
N TYR A 379 10.24 13.31 -4.99
CA TYR A 379 9.93 14.75 -4.95
C TYR A 379 11.17 15.63 -4.71
N LEU A 380 12.14 15.13 -3.95
CA LEU A 380 13.41 15.84 -3.72
C LEU A 380 14.28 15.86 -4.98
N CYS A 381 14.32 14.76 -5.75
CA CYS A 381 15.11 14.71 -6.98
C CYS A 381 14.43 15.45 -8.15
N SER A 382 13.10 15.49 -8.19
CA SER A 382 12.36 16.28 -9.18
C SER A 382 12.42 17.79 -8.94
N GLN A 383 13.03 18.23 -7.83
CA GLN A 383 13.16 19.63 -7.40
C GLN A 383 11.81 20.34 -7.21
N GLU A 384 10.73 19.58 -7.03
CA GLU A 384 9.40 20.14 -6.74
C GLU A 384 9.31 20.75 -5.34
N MET A 385 10.15 20.29 -4.40
CA MET A 385 10.23 20.81 -3.04
C MET A 385 11.58 20.57 -2.38
N THR A 386 11.91 21.39 -1.40
CA THR A 386 13.06 21.19 -0.52
C THR A 386 12.71 20.22 0.62
N LEU A 387 13.74 19.64 1.27
CA LEU A 387 13.53 18.77 2.43
C LEU A 387 12.83 19.47 3.58
N GLN A 388 13.14 20.75 3.79
CA GLN A 388 12.52 21.55 4.85
C GLN A 388 11.02 21.72 4.59
N GLU A 389 10.63 22.09 3.37
CA GLU A 389 9.22 22.22 2.96
C GLU A 389 8.48 20.87 3.07
N LEU A 390 9.12 19.78 2.64
CA LEU A 390 8.57 18.43 2.76
C LEU A 390 8.29 18.07 4.23
N ILE A 391 9.22 18.35 5.14
CA ILE A 391 9.06 18.06 6.58
C ILE A 391 7.95 18.94 7.16
N GLU A 392 7.96 20.25 6.87
CA GLU A 392 6.98 21.20 7.39
C GLU A 392 5.55 20.85 6.94
N ASP A 393 5.36 20.57 5.64
CA ASP A 393 4.05 20.21 5.10
C ASP A 393 3.57 18.83 5.60
N ALA A 394 4.50 17.87 5.72
CA ALA A 394 4.21 16.55 6.26
C ALA A 394 3.75 16.61 7.73
N ILE A 395 4.38 17.45 8.56
CA ILE A 395 4.00 17.65 9.97
C ILE A 395 2.69 18.43 10.07
N ALA A 396 2.50 19.46 9.24
CA ALA A 396 1.31 20.31 9.29
C ALA A 396 0.02 19.54 8.95
N ASN A 397 0.03 18.80 7.84
CA ASN A 397 -1.18 18.20 7.25
C ASN A 397 -0.97 16.83 6.61
N GLY A 398 0.20 16.21 6.78
CA GLY A 398 0.56 14.93 6.16
C GLY A 398 1.23 15.06 4.78
N GLY A 399 1.12 16.22 4.13
CA GLY A 399 1.76 16.56 2.85
C GLY A 399 1.63 15.46 1.78
N ILE A 400 2.75 15.13 1.13
CA ILE A 400 2.84 14.07 0.11
C ILE A 400 2.53 12.66 0.64
N TYR A 401 2.44 12.47 1.97
CA TYR A 401 2.11 11.20 2.61
C TYR A 401 0.64 11.10 3.03
N CYS A 402 -0.19 12.11 2.72
CA CYS A 402 -1.55 12.22 3.23
C CYS A 402 -2.41 10.98 2.94
N TYR A 403 -2.30 10.38 1.74
CA TYR A 403 -3.08 9.18 1.40
C TYR A 403 -2.69 7.97 2.27
N HIS A 404 -1.40 7.79 2.52
CA HIS A 404 -0.90 6.73 3.41
C HIS A 404 -1.43 6.92 4.83
N LEU A 405 -1.32 8.14 5.36
CA LEU A 405 -1.76 8.49 6.70
C LEU A 405 -3.28 8.36 6.85
N TRP A 406 -4.02 8.79 5.84
CA TRP A 406 -5.47 8.69 5.78
C TRP A 406 -5.93 7.23 5.81
N ARG A 407 -5.32 6.34 5.02
CA ARG A 407 -5.66 4.90 5.06
C ARG A 407 -5.51 4.31 6.46
N LEU A 408 -4.42 4.62 7.15
CA LEU A 408 -4.18 4.18 8.53
C LEU A 408 -5.18 4.81 9.52
N PHE A 409 -5.54 6.08 9.31
CA PHE A 409 -6.54 6.77 10.12
C PHE A 409 -7.92 6.10 10.04
N VAL A 410 -8.36 5.69 8.85
CA VAL A 410 -9.63 4.96 8.68
C VAL A 410 -9.63 3.68 9.53
N LYS A 411 -8.55 2.91 9.49
CA LYS A 411 -8.41 1.70 10.31
C LYS A 411 -8.49 1.97 11.81
N LEU A 412 -7.94 3.09 12.28
CA LEU A 412 -8.09 3.52 13.67
C LEU A 412 -9.53 3.91 13.98
N GLN A 413 -10.22 4.64 13.10
CA GLN A 413 -11.62 5.03 13.29
C GLN A 413 -12.57 3.82 13.34
N GLU A 414 -12.28 2.76 12.60
CA GLU A 414 -13.02 1.50 12.64
C GLU A 414 -12.93 0.80 14.01
N ASN A 415 -11.93 1.14 14.81
CA ASN A 415 -11.72 0.57 16.13
C ASN A 415 -11.46 1.68 17.17
N PRO A 416 -12.52 2.34 17.69
CA PRO A 416 -12.39 3.51 18.56
C PRO A 416 -11.53 3.25 19.80
N ARG A 417 -11.59 2.04 20.36
CA ARG A 417 -10.73 1.62 21.48
C ARG A 417 -9.25 1.60 21.09
N LEU A 418 -8.92 1.08 19.91
CA LEU A 418 -7.55 1.07 19.41
C LEU A 418 -7.04 2.49 19.13
N ALA A 419 -7.91 3.38 18.63
CA ALA A 419 -7.60 4.80 18.44
C ALA A 419 -7.29 5.50 19.76
N GLN A 420 -8.08 5.25 20.82
CA GLN A 420 -7.81 5.75 22.17
C GLN A 420 -6.47 5.24 22.70
N THR A 421 -6.19 3.94 22.58
CA THR A 421 -4.89 3.39 22.97
C THR A 421 -3.76 4.06 22.21
N TYR A 422 -3.90 4.29 20.91
CA TYR A 422 -2.87 4.98 20.14
C TYR A 422 -2.69 6.44 20.59
N ALA A 423 -3.77 7.18 20.87
CA ALA A 423 -3.69 8.54 21.41
C ALA A 423 -2.84 8.58 22.69
N THR A 424 -3.01 7.63 23.61
CA THR A 424 -2.16 7.54 24.82
C THR A 424 -0.68 7.31 24.52
N VAL A 425 -0.35 6.56 23.45
CA VAL A 425 1.04 6.36 23.01
C VAL A 425 1.63 7.67 22.48
N LEU A 426 0.82 8.48 21.79
CA LEU A 426 1.24 9.74 21.16
C LEU A 426 1.52 10.85 22.20
N GLU A 427 0.70 10.91 23.25
CA GLU A 427 0.85 11.87 24.36
C GLU A 427 2.07 11.57 25.23
N ALA A 428 2.49 10.31 25.30
CA ALA A 428 3.56 9.90 26.16
C ALA A 428 4.91 10.52 25.74
N LYS A 429 5.55 11.23 26.68
CA LYS A 429 6.90 11.79 26.48
C LYS A 429 7.98 10.70 26.46
N GLN A 430 7.74 9.60 27.16
CA GLN A 430 8.56 8.41 27.20
C GLN A 430 7.68 7.22 26.86
N GLY A 431 8.20 6.21 26.14
CA GLY A 431 7.38 5.08 25.71
C GLY A 431 6.64 4.38 26.87
N ILE A 432 5.46 3.85 26.58
CA ILE A 432 4.54 3.27 27.57
C ILE A 432 4.42 1.76 27.44
N SER A 433 4.01 1.08 28.51
CA SER A 433 3.60 -0.32 28.42
C SER A 433 2.13 -0.39 28.02
N LEU A 434 1.80 -1.29 27.09
CA LEU A 434 0.45 -1.48 26.59
C LEU A 434 -0.03 -2.91 26.84
N ASN A 435 -1.34 -3.10 26.81
CA ASN A 435 -1.91 -4.44 26.72
C ASN A 435 -1.33 -5.17 25.48
N PRO A 436 -0.83 -6.42 25.61
CA PRO A 436 -0.20 -7.14 24.51
C PRO A 436 -1.07 -7.25 23.24
N ILE A 437 -2.39 -7.36 23.37
CA ILE A 437 -3.31 -7.47 22.24
C ILE A 437 -3.40 -6.14 21.49
N GLU A 438 -3.51 -5.02 22.20
CA GLU A 438 -3.58 -3.69 21.61
C GLU A 438 -2.23 -3.29 21.01
N ALA A 439 -1.13 -3.60 21.70
CA ALA A 439 0.23 -3.42 21.18
C ALA A 439 0.42 -4.21 19.87
N TYR A 440 0.05 -5.49 19.84
CA TYR A 440 0.14 -6.30 18.64
C TYR A 440 -0.67 -5.71 17.48
N LYS A 441 -1.90 -5.24 17.72
CA LYS A 441 -2.74 -4.63 16.68
C LYS A 441 -2.11 -3.35 16.12
N LEU A 442 -1.62 -2.46 16.98
CA LEU A 442 -0.95 -1.23 16.55
C LEU A 442 0.37 -1.53 15.81
N GLU A 443 1.13 -2.53 16.25
CA GLU A 443 2.35 -2.97 15.58
C GLU A 443 2.04 -3.55 14.19
N SER A 444 0.93 -4.29 14.08
CA SER A 444 0.48 -4.91 12.84
C SER A 444 -0.01 -3.88 11.81
N LEU A 445 -0.55 -2.74 12.26
CA LEU A 445 -0.79 -1.54 11.45
C LEU A 445 0.50 -0.77 11.09
N GLY A 446 1.64 -1.11 11.70
CA GLY A 446 2.90 -0.40 11.50
C GLY A 446 3.00 0.94 12.26
N LEU A 447 2.08 1.25 13.16
CA LEU A 447 1.97 2.56 13.83
C LEU A 447 2.90 2.74 15.03
N ILE A 448 3.40 1.64 15.60
CA ILE A 448 4.27 1.64 16.77
C ILE A 448 5.55 0.82 16.56
N ARG A 449 6.50 1.01 17.48
CA ARG A 449 7.68 0.18 17.66
C ARG A 449 7.91 -0.14 19.12
N PHE A 450 8.61 -1.23 19.37
CA PHE A 450 9.06 -1.63 20.70
C PHE A 450 10.50 -1.15 20.95
N GLU A 451 10.74 -0.65 22.16
CA GLU A 451 12.05 -0.33 22.70
C GLU A 451 12.14 -0.97 24.10
N GLY A 452 12.65 -2.20 24.14
CA GLY A 452 12.49 -3.06 25.30
C GLY A 452 11.00 -3.33 25.55
N GLU A 453 10.53 -3.05 26.76
CA GLU A 453 9.13 -3.19 27.17
C GLU A 453 8.27 -1.97 26.82
N ARG A 454 8.88 -0.89 26.32
CA ARG A 454 8.19 0.36 26.03
C ARG A 454 7.73 0.40 24.58
N VAL A 455 6.55 0.95 24.37
CA VAL A 455 5.95 1.22 23.08
C VAL A 455 6.10 2.70 22.76
N LEU A 456 6.60 3.00 21.56
CA LEU A 456 6.71 4.35 21.03
C LEU A 456 5.97 4.46 19.69
N PRO A 457 5.55 5.68 19.30
CA PRO A 457 5.15 5.95 17.92
C PRO A 457 6.24 5.47 16.96
N ARG A 458 5.84 4.94 15.80
CA ARG A 458 6.78 4.39 14.84
C ARG A 458 7.80 5.45 14.45
N CYS A 459 7.35 6.60 13.95
CA CYS A 459 8.20 7.69 13.48
C CYS A 459 7.53 9.05 13.76
N GLU A 460 8.27 10.14 13.54
CA GLU A 460 7.79 11.49 13.85
C GLU A 460 6.60 11.90 12.97
N LEU A 461 6.56 11.44 11.70
CA LEU A 461 5.42 11.69 10.82
C LEU A 461 4.10 11.22 11.45
N TYR A 462 4.09 9.98 11.95
CA TYR A 462 2.89 9.43 12.56
C TYR A 462 2.59 10.12 13.89
N ARG A 463 3.64 10.45 14.67
CA ARG A 463 3.47 11.19 15.91
C ARG A 463 2.73 12.50 15.69
N ALA A 464 3.26 13.35 14.81
CA ALA A 464 2.73 14.67 14.52
C ALA A 464 1.31 14.60 13.94
N TYR A 465 1.13 13.78 12.89
CA TYR A 465 -0.16 13.70 12.19
C TYR A 465 -1.27 13.16 13.10
N PHE A 466 -1.07 12.00 13.73
CA PHE A 466 -2.14 11.37 14.51
C PHE A 466 -2.40 12.08 15.83
N ALA A 467 -1.44 12.79 16.41
CA ALA A 467 -1.69 13.61 17.61
C ALA A 467 -2.70 14.73 17.30
N LYS A 468 -2.55 15.38 16.14
CA LYS A 468 -3.51 16.38 15.65
C LYS A 468 -4.88 15.74 15.39
N GLN A 469 -4.94 14.68 14.58
CA GLN A 469 -6.23 14.11 14.16
C GLN A 469 -7.01 13.45 15.30
N LEU A 470 -6.34 12.72 16.20
CA LEU A 470 -7.03 12.02 17.28
C LEU A 470 -7.49 12.97 18.39
N SER A 471 -6.84 14.13 18.59
CA SER A 471 -7.31 15.16 19.53
C SER A 471 -8.68 15.75 19.21
N THR A 472 -9.15 15.59 17.96
CA THR A 472 -10.46 16.08 17.51
C THR A 472 -11.57 15.04 17.70
N ILE A 473 -11.21 13.78 17.98
CA ILE A 473 -12.14 12.62 17.97
C ILE A 473 -12.21 11.92 19.34
N VAL A 474 -11.07 11.82 20.03
CA VAL A 474 -10.94 11.24 21.39
C VAL A 474 -10.96 12.37 22.40
#